data_AF-A0A662GHH0-F1
#
_entry.id   AF-A0A662GHH0-F1
#
_cell.length_a   1.000
_cell.length_b   1.000
_cell.length_c   1.000
_cell.angle_alpha   90.00
_cell.angle_beta   90.00
_cell.angle_gamma   90.00
#
_symmetry.space_group_name_H-M   'P 1'
#
loop_
_entity.id
_entity.type
_entity.pdbx_description
1 polymer ?
#
loop_
_entity_poly.entity_id
_entity_poly.type
_entity_poly.pdbx_seq_one_letter_code
_entity_poly.pdbx_strand_id
1 'polypeptide(L)'
;MAPPRNECKGMKVIENRCLRVNLDSTNGLISVLDKRIGFVWKQVFVKESDRINEISVVSSDRNSVGIKFELVTSKTTEGIMLSMEIILPTEEADLLIELKGERDIELDGKLIFLPCPFMLEHGFLVIPHCEGLLCPIDDLSLDGIYFQVYSTAGLSMPWFGATDSSFGKGYIAIFETPNDAALKIVKNRKNCITAQPVWIPSKDQFGYPRKILYHFFHEGGYVAQAKYYRKYAISKGLFKTLREKEAENPNVSKLIGASDIWIRGDLDKVKFCKEMKAAGVDKMLISNTHSPEEIRAINALGFLTSRYDNYRDVLPPHVKMGITGFEDVAESMLEDTFSADFPKDIIKRRDGSLELGWPARTDRGIIQMYVLCPIKALDYARHRIERDIKKNRTARFVDTITAAPLNECWDPEHPLTRTQDREYRYKLLEYVKSRGLIVGAECGYDWAVPVVHYFEGMMSLGRYRLPDAGHEISKYIAPPPEYLKYQVGEYYRVPLFQLVYHDAVVTTWYWGDSSNRLPELWPKKDLFNILYGTVPLWVLDKRTYKKNKSRLIRSFHSVCKWAERVGYDEMINHEFLTDDHSVQRTSFSSNIEVIVNFGSQEFILPDGKKIPPLGFLIRERK
;
A
#
# COMPACT_ATOMS: atom_id res chain seq x y z
N MET A 1 -44.78 4.40 22.03
CA MET A 1 -43.92 4.86 23.15
C MET A 1 -42.69 5.51 22.55
N ALA A 2 -42.52 6.81 22.74
CA ALA A 2 -41.32 7.51 22.32
C ALA A 2 -40.13 7.07 23.21
N PRO A 3 -38.92 6.88 22.66
CA PRO A 3 -37.76 6.58 23.49
C PRO A 3 -37.39 7.82 24.33
N PRO A 4 -36.84 7.64 25.54
CA PRO A 4 -36.58 8.75 26.45
C PRO A 4 -35.54 9.70 25.88
N ARG A 5 -35.92 10.98 25.72
CA ARG A 5 -34.98 12.08 25.51
C ARG A 5 -34.30 12.39 26.84
N ASN A 6 -33.23 11.66 27.16
CA ASN A 6 -32.26 12.13 28.14
C ASN A 6 -31.28 13.05 27.41
N GLU A 7 -31.69 14.30 27.17
CA GLU A 7 -30.74 15.38 26.85
C GLU A 7 -29.96 15.68 28.14
N CYS A 8 -28.81 15.02 28.32
CA CYS A 8 -27.83 15.44 29.32
C CYS A 8 -27.33 16.84 28.97
N LYS A 9 -27.49 17.79 29.91
CA LYS A 9 -26.91 19.15 29.80
C LYS A 9 -25.43 19.04 29.38
N GLY A 10 -25.10 19.58 28.21
CA GLY A 10 -23.73 19.60 27.65
C GLY A 10 -23.54 18.79 26.36
N MET A 11 -24.34 17.77 26.08
CA MET A 11 -24.17 17.00 24.84
C MET A 11 -24.78 17.71 23.62
N LYS A 12 -24.00 17.90 22.56
CA LYS A 12 -24.52 18.34 21.26
C LYS A 12 -24.82 17.13 20.39
N VAL A 13 -25.98 17.14 19.74
CA VAL A 13 -26.48 16.01 18.96
C VAL A 13 -26.76 16.46 17.54
N ILE A 14 -26.20 15.74 16.58
CA ILE A 14 -26.54 15.86 15.16
C ILE A 14 -27.03 14.50 14.66
N GLU A 15 -27.98 14.49 13.73
CA GLU A 15 -28.68 13.26 13.36
C GLU A 15 -29.21 13.29 11.94
N ASN A 16 -28.84 12.27 11.14
CA ASN A 16 -29.40 12.03 9.81
C ASN A 16 -30.29 10.78 9.83
N ARG A 17 -30.58 10.16 8.67
CA ARG A 17 -31.41 8.93 8.62
C ARG A 17 -30.75 7.74 9.32
N CYS A 18 -29.44 7.55 9.14
CA CYS A 18 -28.71 6.36 9.55
C CYS A 18 -28.05 6.50 10.92
N LEU A 19 -27.52 7.69 11.23
CA LEU A 19 -26.67 7.93 12.39
C LEU A 19 -27.26 9.00 13.30
N ARG A 20 -27.03 8.82 14.61
CA ARG A 20 -27.09 9.90 15.61
C ARG A 20 -25.69 10.04 16.21
N VAL A 21 -25.10 11.22 16.09
CA VAL A 21 -23.78 11.52 16.63
C VAL A 21 -23.95 12.43 17.84
N ASN A 22 -23.32 12.05 18.94
CA ASN A 22 -23.26 12.88 20.14
C ASN A 22 -21.82 13.30 20.39
N LEU A 23 -21.62 14.60 20.56
CA LEU A 23 -20.37 15.21 20.99
C LEU A 23 -20.47 15.56 22.48
N ASP A 24 -19.55 15.05 23.29
CA ASP A 24 -19.37 15.46 24.67
C ASP A 24 -18.61 16.79 24.70
N SER A 25 -19.29 17.89 25.07
CA SER A 25 -18.70 19.22 25.13
C SER A 25 -17.68 19.41 26.26
N THR A 26 -17.45 18.41 27.11
CA THR A 26 -16.51 18.47 28.23
C THR A 26 -15.13 17.98 27.84
N ASN A 27 -15.07 16.96 26.98
CA ASN A 27 -13.82 16.25 26.65
C ASN A 27 -13.64 16.01 25.13
N GLY A 28 -14.60 16.39 24.30
CA GLY A 28 -14.51 16.27 22.85
C GLY A 28 -14.77 14.88 22.28
N LEU A 29 -15.12 13.89 23.11
CA LEU A 29 -15.37 12.53 22.64
C LEU A 29 -16.66 12.45 21.84
N ILE A 30 -16.58 11.68 20.76
CA ILE A 30 -17.70 11.42 19.87
C ILE A 30 -18.24 10.02 20.13
N SER A 31 -19.57 9.91 20.20
CA SER A 31 -20.29 8.63 20.12
C SER A 31 -21.24 8.64 18.93
N VAL A 32 -21.32 7.51 18.23
CA VAL A 32 -22.15 7.36 17.03
C VAL A 32 -23.08 6.17 17.23
N LEU A 33 -24.37 6.45 17.35
CA LEU A 33 -25.42 5.44 17.27
C LEU A 33 -25.71 5.14 15.79
N ASP A 34 -25.42 3.92 15.36
CA ASP A 34 -25.94 3.38 14.12
C ASP A 34 -27.36 2.87 14.34
N LYS A 35 -28.35 3.59 13.82
CA LYS A 35 -29.77 3.29 14.06
C LYS A 35 -30.25 2.03 13.37
N ARG A 36 -29.51 1.53 12.36
CA ARG A 36 -29.89 0.33 11.61
C ARG A 36 -29.73 -0.93 12.47
N ILE A 37 -28.76 -0.92 13.38
CA ILE A 37 -28.43 -2.05 14.26
C ILE A 37 -28.53 -1.72 15.75
N GLY A 38 -28.85 -0.47 16.11
CA GLY A 38 -28.96 -0.04 17.50
C GLY A 38 -27.63 -0.07 18.27
N PHE A 39 -26.49 -0.08 17.56
CA PHE A 39 -25.15 -0.16 18.15
C PHE A 39 -24.52 1.22 18.31
N VAL A 40 -23.83 1.45 19.43
CA VAL A 40 -23.18 2.73 19.72
C VAL A 40 -21.67 2.57 19.67
N TRP A 41 -21.05 3.13 18.64
CA TRP A 41 -19.61 3.32 18.56
C TRP A 41 -19.19 4.44 19.50
N LYS A 42 -18.20 4.19 20.35
CA LYS A 42 -17.70 5.18 21.31
C LYS A 42 -16.22 5.42 21.08
N GLN A 43 -15.84 6.69 20.98
CA GLN A 43 -14.44 7.06 21.08
C GLN A 43 -13.93 6.85 22.51
N VAL A 44 -12.65 6.53 22.63
CA VAL A 44 -11.99 6.34 23.92
C VAL A 44 -10.67 7.07 23.95
N PHE A 45 -10.31 7.59 25.13
CA PHE A 45 -8.95 8.05 25.37
C PHE A 45 -8.00 6.86 25.48
N VAL A 46 -6.96 6.87 24.64
CA VAL A 46 -5.78 6.02 24.77
C VAL A 46 -4.62 6.85 25.30
N LYS A 47 -3.50 6.20 25.64
CA LYS A 47 -2.33 6.89 26.23
C LYS A 47 -1.81 8.02 25.32
N GLU A 48 -1.91 7.82 24.02
CA GLU A 48 -1.47 8.75 22.97
C GLU A 48 -2.48 9.84 22.63
N SER A 49 -3.74 9.72 23.01
CA SER A 49 -4.75 10.69 22.61
C SER A 49 -4.46 12.07 23.21
N ASP A 50 -4.47 13.09 22.35
CA ASP A 50 -4.37 14.46 22.84
C ASP A 50 -5.65 14.85 23.60
N ARG A 51 -5.48 15.71 24.60
CA ARG A 51 -6.61 16.29 25.33
C ARG A 51 -6.95 17.64 24.74
N ILE A 52 -8.24 17.91 24.66
CA ILE A 52 -8.76 19.22 24.28
C ILE A 52 -9.40 19.87 25.49
N ASN A 53 -9.09 21.15 25.70
CA ASN A 53 -9.63 22.00 26.77
C ASN A 53 -10.41 23.17 26.15
N GLU A 54 -11.08 23.94 27.01
CA GLU A 54 -11.77 25.19 26.63
C GLU A 54 -12.71 25.05 25.42
N ILE A 55 -13.44 23.93 25.37
CA ILE A 55 -14.31 23.62 24.24
C ILE A 55 -15.46 24.62 24.19
N SER A 56 -15.58 25.32 23.06
CA SER A 56 -16.68 26.23 22.76
C SER A 56 -17.34 25.84 21.44
N VAL A 57 -18.67 25.78 21.43
CA VAL A 57 -19.43 25.50 20.20
C VAL A 57 -19.52 26.79 19.39
N VAL A 58 -19.03 26.77 18.16
CA VAL A 58 -18.98 27.94 17.25
C VAL A 58 -19.99 27.86 16.12
N SER A 59 -20.41 26.66 15.74
CA SER A 59 -21.49 26.44 14.79
C SER A 59 -22.28 25.20 15.17
N SER A 60 -23.57 25.19 14.89
CA SER A 60 -24.42 24.01 15.06
C SER A 60 -25.63 24.15 14.15
N ASP A 61 -25.82 23.17 13.30
CA ASP A 61 -27.07 22.96 12.56
C ASP A 61 -27.58 21.53 12.81
N ARG A 62 -28.53 21.07 12.00
CA ARG A 62 -29.14 19.73 12.14
C ARG A 62 -28.15 18.58 11.90
N ASN A 63 -27.20 18.79 10.99
CA ASN A 63 -26.29 17.79 10.45
C ASN A 63 -24.82 18.11 10.72
N SER A 64 -24.49 19.28 11.26
CA SER A 64 -23.12 19.68 11.57
C SER A 64 -23.00 20.33 12.94
N VAL A 65 -21.86 20.13 13.59
CA VAL A 65 -21.46 20.87 14.78
C VAL A 65 -19.98 21.24 14.68
N GLY A 66 -19.69 22.52 14.85
CA GLY A 66 -18.34 23.06 14.91
C GLY A 66 -17.98 23.47 16.32
N ILE A 67 -16.79 23.08 16.76
CA ILE A 67 -16.20 23.49 18.03
C ILE A 67 -14.86 24.18 17.82
N LYS A 68 -14.53 25.13 18.69
CA LYS A 68 -13.17 25.61 18.95
C LYS A 68 -12.69 25.05 20.28
N PHE A 69 -11.41 24.74 20.37
CA PHE A 69 -10.80 24.18 21.58
C PHE A 69 -9.32 24.50 21.62
N GLU A 70 -8.78 24.47 22.83
CA GLU A 70 -7.35 24.50 23.08
C GLU A 70 -6.82 23.06 23.05
N LEU A 71 -5.92 22.75 22.12
CA LEU A 71 -5.19 21.49 22.09
C LEU A 71 -4.00 21.58 23.05
N VAL A 72 -4.02 20.79 24.13
CA VAL A 72 -2.91 20.72 25.07
C VAL A 72 -2.04 19.51 24.72
N THR A 73 -0.86 19.79 24.19
CA THR A 73 0.16 18.76 23.95
C THR A 73 0.98 18.55 25.22
N SER A 74 1.45 17.32 25.45
CA SER A 74 2.20 16.94 26.67
C SER A 74 3.50 17.71 26.96
N LYS A 75 3.91 18.66 26.11
CA LYS A 75 5.22 19.33 26.16
C LYS A 75 5.20 20.87 26.00
N THR A 76 4.05 21.52 25.84
CA THR A 76 3.97 23.00 25.83
C THR A 76 3.22 23.53 27.04
N THR A 77 3.62 24.71 27.51
CA THR A 77 2.91 25.47 28.56
C THR A 77 1.74 26.30 28.02
N GLU A 78 1.74 26.59 26.71
CA GLU A 78 0.64 27.26 26.00
C GLU A 78 -0.01 26.25 25.03
N GLY A 79 -1.34 26.12 25.07
CA GLY A 79 -2.08 25.25 24.16
C GLY A 79 -2.32 25.89 22.80
N ILE A 80 -2.62 25.06 21.81
CA ILE A 80 -2.80 25.47 20.42
C ILE A 80 -4.30 25.59 20.14
N MET A 81 -4.75 26.78 19.73
CA MET A 81 -6.16 26.96 19.38
C MET A 81 -6.47 26.34 18.03
N LEU A 82 -7.33 25.33 18.03
CA LEU A 82 -7.83 24.65 16.84
C LEU A 82 -9.36 24.67 16.83
N SER A 83 -9.92 24.26 15.71
CA SER A 83 -11.34 23.97 15.55
C SER A 83 -11.57 22.62 14.90
N MET A 84 -12.69 22.00 15.23
CA MET A 84 -13.13 20.73 14.64
C MET A 84 -14.56 20.89 14.16
N GLU A 85 -14.81 20.49 12.93
CA GLU A 85 -16.13 20.42 12.34
C GLU A 85 -16.52 18.95 12.19
N ILE A 86 -17.67 18.58 12.75
CA ILE A 86 -18.23 17.23 12.72
C ILE A 86 -19.47 17.31 11.85
N ILE A 87 -19.45 16.59 10.73
CA ILE A 87 -20.44 16.73 9.67
C ILE A 87 -21.03 15.36 9.37
N LEU A 88 -22.37 15.29 9.32
CA LEU A 88 -23.14 14.17 8.82
C LEU A 88 -23.65 14.48 7.41
N PRO A 89 -23.03 13.93 6.35
CA PRO A 89 -23.61 13.97 5.02
C PRO A 89 -25.04 13.43 5.05
N THR A 90 -25.93 14.05 4.27
CA THR A 90 -27.31 13.63 4.17
C THR A 90 -27.40 12.31 3.42
N GLU A 91 -28.13 11.35 3.98
CA GLU A 91 -28.47 10.02 3.42
C GLU A 91 -27.48 8.86 3.64
N GLU A 92 -26.21 9.13 3.94
CA GLU A 92 -25.22 8.07 4.16
C GLU A 92 -24.99 7.75 5.65
N ALA A 93 -24.36 6.60 5.91
CA ALA A 93 -23.85 6.25 7.23
C ALA A 93 -22.43 6.83 7.45
N ASP A 94 -22.24 8.05 6.97
CA ASP A 94 -20.98 8.75 6.94
C ASP A 94 -20.88 9.77 8.08
N LEU A 95 -19.67 9.95 8.58
CA LEU A 95 -19.28 10.97 9.54
C LEU A 95 -17.95 11.57 9.10
N LEU A 96 -17.98 12.82 8.63
CA LEU A 96 -16.78 13.58 8.29
C LEU A 96 -16.33 14.38 9.52
N ILE A 97 -15.04 14.28 9.84
CA ILE A 97 -14.39 15.11 10.86
C ILE A 97 -13.30 15.92 10.17
N GLU A 98 -13.41 17.25 10.28
CA GLU A 98 -12.44 18.20 9.74
C GLU A 98 -11.81 19.02 10.85
N LEU A 99 -10.50 18.87 11.05
CA LEU A 99 -9.71 19.71 11.94
C LEU A 99 -9.18 20.92 11.16
N LYS A 100 -9.32 22.11 11.74
CA LYS A 100 -8.88 23.39 11.16
C LYS A 100 -8.08 24.18 12.19
N GLY A 101 -6.99 24.78 11.74
CA GLY A 101 -6.18 25.74 12.47
C GLY A 101 -5.72 26.83 11.52
N GLU A 102 -5.24 27.95 12.06
CA GLU A 102 -4.54 28.95 11.24
C GLU A 102 -3.33 28.29 10.57
N ARG A 103 -3.09 28.64 9.31
CA ARG A 103 -2.14 27.93 8.44
C ARG A 103 -0.71 27.99 8.97
N ASP A 104 -0.35 29.12 9.56
CA ASP A 104 0.95 29.50 10.08
C ASP A 104 1.18 29.10 11.54
N ILE A 105 0.22 28.43 12.19
CA ILE A 105 0.43 27.83 13.51
C ILE A 105 1.61 26.87 13.42
N GLU A 106 2.69 27.20 14.12
CA GLU A 106 3.84 26.33 14.26
C GLU A 106 3.51 25.17 15.21
N LEU A 107 3.77 23.97 14.73
CA LEU A 107 3.66 22.74 15.50
C LEU A 107 5.02 22.27 16.00
N ASP A 108 6.13 22.78 15.44
CA ASP A 108 7.52 22.42 15.80
C ASP A 108 7.71 20.89 15.86
N GLY A 109 7.36 20.21 14.76
CA GLY A 109 7.42 18.76 14.63
C GLY A 109 6.40 17.95 15.44
N LYS A 110 5.49 18.59 16.20
CA LYS A 110 4.51 17.88 17.04
C LYS A 110 3.40 17.24 16.22
N LEU A 111 3.17 15.96 16.48
CA LEU A 111 2.05 15.21 15.92
C LEU A 111 0.75 15.53 16.64
N ILE A 112 -0.38 15.45 15.93
CA ILE A 112 -1.72 15.64 16.49
C ILE A 112 -2.45 14.29 16.49
N PHE A 113 -2.89 13.83 17.65
CA PHE A 113 -3.56 12.53 17.89
C PHE A 113 -5.08 12.71 18.02
N LEU A 114 -5.70 13.29 16.98
CA LEU A 114 -7.14 13.50 16.87
C LEU A 114 -7.67 13.00 15.52
N PRO A 115 -8.95 12.58 15.43
CA PRO A 115 -9.86 12.37 16.56
C PRO A 115 -9.45 11.16 17.42
N CYS A 116 -10.06 11.01 18.60
CA CYS A 116 -9.86 9.82 19.42
C CYS A 116 -10.37 8.56 18.69
N PRO A 117 -9.77 7.37 18.93
CA PRO A 117 -10.13 6.15 18.22
C PRO A 117 -11.48 5.61 18.70
N PHE A 118 -12.27 5.05 17.78
CA PHE A 118 -13.46 4.27 18.12
C PHE A 118 -13.06 2.90 18.68
N MET A 119 -13.75 2.45 19.73
CA MET A 119 -13.48 1.17 20.37
C MET A 119 -14.34 0.05 19.76
N LEU A 120 -13.71 -1.10 19.55
CA LEU A 120 -14.36 -2.38 19.35
C LEU A 120 -13.99 -3.31 20.53
N GLU A 121 -14.92 -4.16 20.98
CA GLU A 121 -14.71 -5.07 22.11
C GLU A 121 -14.24 -6.46 21.70
N HIS A 122 -14.67 -6.93 20.53
CA HIS A 122 -14.27 -8.20 19.92
C HIS A 122 -14.23 -8.05 18.40
N GLY A 123 -13.23 -8.64 17.75
CA GLY A 123 -13.09 -8.64 16.29
C GLY A 123 -11.70 -8.28 15.85
N PHE A 124 -11.61 -7.51 14.77
CA PHE A 124 -10.38 -7.27 14.03
C PHE A 124 -10.20 -5.81 13.66
N LEU A 125 -8.95 -5.34 13.66
CA LEU A 125 -8.53 -4.17 12.89
C LEU A 125 -8.28 -4.57 11.43
N VAL A 126 -8.69 -3.72 10.50
CA VAL A 126 -8.50 -3.86 9.07
C VAL A 126 -7.47 -2.82 8.62
N ILE A 127 -6.30 -3.28 8.17
CA ILE A 127 -5.14 -2.42 7.92
C ILE A 127 -4.64 -2.64 6.48
N PRO A 128 -4.77 -1.67 5.56
CA PRO A 128 -4.25 -1.77 4.20
C PRO A 128 -2.74 -1.49 4.15
N HIS A 129 -1.97 -2.31 4.88
CA HIS A 129 -0.52 -2.37 4.76
C HIS A 129 -0.16 -3.28 3.58
N CYS A 130 0.33 -2.69 2.48
CA CYS A 130 0.55 -3.40 1.21
C CYS A 130 -0.75 -4.11 0.75
N GLU A 131 -0.76 -5.44 0.54
CA GLU A 131 -1.99 -6.19 0.18
C GLU A 131 -3.09 -6.10 1.25
N GLY A 132 -2.74 -6.07 2.54
CA GLY A 132 -3.69 -5.98 3.63
C GLY A 132 -3.50 -6.97 4.77
N LEU A 133 -3.92 -6.54 5.95
CA LEU A 133 -3.90 -7.29 7.21
C LEU A 133 -5.27 -7.21 7.90
N LEU A 134 -5.69 -8.33 8.47
CA LEU A 134 -6.82 -8.47 9.37
C LEU A 134 -6.26 -8.93 10.73
N CYS A 135 -6.18 -8.01 11.68
CA CYS A 135 -5.49 -8.23 12.94
C CYS A 135 -6.48 -8.37 14.09
N PRO A 136 -6.51 -9.50 14.82
CA PRO A 136 -7.32 -9.62 16.03
C PRO A 136 -7.01 -8.51 17.02
N ILE A 137 -8.04 -7.92 17.62
CA ILE A 137 -7.84 -6.80 18.54
C ILE A 137 -7.22 -7.23 19.88
N ASP A 138 -7.13 -8.52 20.18
CA ASP A 138 -6.44 -9.08 21.35
C ASP A 138 -4.96 -9.41 21.07
N ASP A 139 -4.49 -9.25 19.83
CA ASP A 139 -3.07 -9.40 19.48
C ASP A 139 -2.26 -8.16 19.88
N LEU A 140 -1.87 -8.12 21.15
CA LEU A 140 -1.11 -7.03 21.74
C LEU A 140 0.32 -6.90 21.20
N SER A 141 0.82 -7.84 20.38
CA SER A 141 2.14 -7.70 19.75
C SER A 141 2.19 -6.57 18.72
N LEU A 142 1.04 -6.02 18.34
CA LEU A 142 0.92 -4.90 17.42
C LEU A 142 0.89 -3.53 18.13
N ASP A 143 0.85 -3.49 19.47
CA ASP A 143 0.85 -2.24 20.24
C ASP A 143 2.11 -1.41 19.96
N GLY A 144 1.93 -0.11 19.72
CA GLY A 144 3.01 0.83 19.41
C GLY A 144 3.43 0.87 17.95
N ILE A 145 2.90 0.00 17.08
CA ILE A 145 3.22 0.04 15.65
C ILE A 145 2.68 1.33 15.02
N TYR A 146 3.52 1.98 14.24
CA TYR A 146 3.22 3.20 13.50
C TYR A 146 3.22 2.94 11.99
N PHE A 147 2.13 3.26 11.31
CA PHE A 147 1.98 3.18 9.87
C PHE A 147 1.80 4.58 9.30
N GLN A 148 2.87 5.18 8.80
CA GLN A 148 2.76 6.41 8.01
C GLN A 148 1.96 6.13 6.73
N VAL A 149 1.04 7.02 6.35
CA VAL A 149 0.35 6.89 5.08
C VAL A 149 1.35 7.14 3.95
N TYR A 150 1.32 6.28 2.92
CA TYR A 150 2.28 6.29 1.80
C TYR A 150 3.73 6.07 2.23
N SER A 151 3.99 4.89 2.79
CA SER A 151 5.34 4.36 3.08
C SER A 151 5.35 2.84 2.91
N THR A 152 6.48 2.24 2.49
CA THR A 152 6.62 0.76 2.39
C THR A 152 6.28 0.05 3.70
N ALA A 153 6.65 0.63 4.85
CA ALA A 153 6.31 0.09 6.17
C ALA A 153 4.96 0.59 6.71
N GLY A 154 4.18 1.29 5.87
CA GLY A 154 3.01 2.09 6.20
C GLY A 154 1.74 1.66 5.45
N LEU A 155 0.82 2.59 5.19
CA LEU A 155 -0.43 2.30 4.49
C LEU A 155 -0.29 2.54 2.97
N SER A 156 -0.71 1.57 2.15
CA SER A 156 -0.74 1.65 0.68
C SER A 156 -1.98 2.40 0.18
N MET A 157 -3.08 2.29 0.94
CA MET A 157 -4.31 3.04 0.75
C MET A 157 -4.58 3.87 2.02
N PRO A 158 -5.01 5.13 1.90
CA PRO A 158 -5.18 6.08 2.99
C PRO A 158 -6.44 5.79 3.82
N TRP A 159 -6.63 4.56 4.29
CA TRP A 159 -7.74 4.19 5.16
C TRP A 159 -7.32 3.13 6.18
N PHE A 160 -8.16 2.93 7.19
CA PHE A 160 -8.12 1.78 8.08
C PHE A 160 -9.54 1.47 8.53
N GLY A 161 -9.74 0.35 9.21
CA GLY A 161 -11.07 0.01 9.71
C GLY A 161 -11.05 -0.94 10.89
N ALA A 162 -12.24 -1.28 11.35
CA ALA A 162 -12.46 -2.33 12.33
C ALA A 162 -13.74 -3.09 11.97
N THR A 163 -13.78 -4.37 12.29
CA THR A 163 -14.97 -5.23 12.08
C THR A 163 -15.09 -6.22 13.22
N ASP A 164 -16.31 -6.50 13.66
CA ASP A 164 -16.55 -7.52 14.68
C ASP A 164 -16.29 -8.94 14.14
N SER A 165 -16.20 -9.91 15.06
CA SER A 165 -15.88 -11.31 14.71
C SER A 165 -16.88 -11.97 13.77
N SER A 166 -18.12 -11.48 13.73
CA SER A 166 -19.16 -11.99 12.82
C SER A 166 -19.13 -11.35 11.43
N PHE A 167 -18.26 -10.35 11.21
CA PHE A 167 -18.26 -9.48 10.03
C PHE A 167 -19.60 -8.77 9.78
N GLY A 168 -20.41 -8.63 10.83
CA GLY A 168 -21.73 -8.04 10.80
C GLY A 168 -21.74 -6.54 11.14
N LYS A 169 -20.74 -6.01 11.83
CA LYS A 169 -20.62 -4.56 12.05
C LYS A 169 -19.18 -4.10 12.01
N GLY A 170 -18.97 -2.88 11.53
CA GLY A 170 -17.64 -2.31 11.42
C GLY A 170 -17.67 -0.84 11.06
N TYR A 171 -16.47 -0.27 10.89
CA TYR A 171 -16.30 1.02 10.26
C TYR A 171 -15.05 1.02 9.37
N ILE A 172 -15.07 1.89 8.37
CA ILE A 172 -13.86 2.36 7.66
C ILE A 172 -13.63 3.81 8.07
N ALA A 173 -12.37 4.22 8.11
CA ALA A 173 -11.92 5.58 8.33
C ALA A 173 -10.91 5.94 7.23
N ILE A 174 -11.28 6.88 6.35
CA ILE A 174 -10.52 7.31 5.18
C ILE A 174 -9.88 8.67 5.48
N PHE A 175 -8.56 8.77 5.37
CA PHE A 175 -7.86 10.05 5.39
C PHE A 175 -8.11 10.76 4.04
N GLU A 176 -9.06 11.70 4.00
CA GLU A 176 -9.32 12.51 2.80
C GLU A 176 -8.16 13.47 2.50
N THR A 177 -7.33 13.77 3.50
CA THR A 177 -6.11 14.56 3.35
C THR A 177 -4.86 13.78 3.82
N PRO A 178 -4.41 12.79 3.04
CA PRO A 178 -3.52 11.73 3.53
C PRO A 178 -2.03 12.06 3.59
N ASN A 179 -1.58 13.14 2.93
CA ASN A 179 -0.15 13.35 2.67
C ASN A 179 0.69 13.63 3.93
N ASP A 180 0.06 14.11 5.00
CA ASP A 180 0.67 14.23 6.33
C ASP A 180 -0.18 13.50 7.37
N ALA A 181 -0.49 12.23 7.09
CA ALA A 181 -1.26 11.38 7.98
C ALA A 181 -0.52 10.09 8.33
N ALA A 182 -0.88 9.51 9.47
CA ALA A 182 -0.43 8.21 9.90
C ALA A 182 -1.47 7.53 10.78
N LEU A 183 -1.26 6.24 11.00
CA LEU A 183 -2.03 5.41 11.91
C LEU A 183 -1.10 4.86 12.99
N LYS A 184 -1.47 5.01 14.26
CA LYS A 184 -0.78 4.36 15.35
C LYS A 184 -1.67 3.29 15.97
N ILE A 185 -1.15 2.06 16.04
CA ILE A 185 -1.79 0.97 16.79
C ILE A 185 -1.41 1.14 18.25
N VAL A 186 -2.43 1.12 19.11
CA VAL A 186 -2.30 1.50 20.52
C VAL A 186 -3.18 0.60 21.37
N LYS A 187 -2.65 0.16 22.50
CA LYS A 187 -3.41 -0.59 23.49
C LYS A 187 -4.34 0.33 24.28
N ASN A 188 -5.59 -0.09 24.40
CA ASN A 188 -6.60 0.58 25.19
C ASN A 188 -6.65 0.06 26.64
N ARG A 189 -7.49 0.67 27.47
CA ARG A 189 -7.63 0.30 28.90
C ARG A 189 -8.24 -1.09 29.14
N LYS A 190 -8.87 -1.70 28.13
CA LYS A 190 -9.44 -3.05 28.18
C LYS A 190 -8.46 -4.14 27.71
N ASN A 191 -7.19 -3.80 27.51
CA ASN A 191 -6.16 -4.73 27.04
C ASN A 191 -6.45 -5.29 25.63
N CYS A 192 -7.00 -4.44 24.75
CA CYS A 192 -7.12 -4.69 23.30
C CYS A 192 -6.41 -3.56 22.54
N ILE A 193 -5.94 -3.84 21.32
CA ILE A 193 -5.46 -2.80 20.40
C ILE A 193 -6.62 -2.02 19.76
N THR A 194 -6.37 -0.76 19.46
CA THR A 194 -7.20 0.10 18.60
C THR A 194 -6.29 0.93 17.69
N ALA A 195 -6.88 1.68 16.77
CA ALA A 195 -6.18 2.42 15.73
C ALA A 195 -6.42 3.93 15.88
N GLN A 196 -5.39 4.65 16.31
CA GLN A 196 -5.38 6.10 16.54
C GLN A 196 -4.94 6.83 15.27
N PRO A 197 -5.80 7.67 14.66
CA PRO A 197 -5.39 8.61 13.62
C PRO A 197 -4.34 9.59 14.14
N VAL A 198 -3.36 9.91 13.31
CA VAL A 198 -2.29 10.85 13.63
C VAL A 198 -2.07 11.80 12.45
N TRP A 199 -1.97 13.10 12.73
CA TRP A 199 -1.61 14.11 11.74
C TRP A 199 -0.19 14.60 11.96
N ILE A 200 0.56 14.67 10.88
CA ILE A 200 1.94 15.13 10.83
C ILE A 200 1.92 16.61 10.38
N PRO A 201 2.76 17.49 10.98
CA PRO A 201 2.90 18.86 10.48
C PRO A 201 3.35 18.90 9.02
N SER A 202 2.86 19.89 8.28
CA SER A 202 3.37 20.22 6.94
C SER A 202 4.32 21.40 7.09
N LYS A 203 5.61 21.17 6.84
CA LYS A 203 6.70 22.14 7.05
C LYS A 203 6.66 22.77 8.44
N ASP A 204 6.54 21.92 9.46
CA ASP A 204 6.40 22.29 10.88
C ASP A 204 5.22 23.22 11.20
N GLN A 205 4.26 23.34 10.29
CA GLN A 205 3.04 24.12 10.48
C GLN A 205 1.80 23.22 10.45
N PHE A 206 0.68 23.73 10.97
CA PHE A 206 -0.62 23.11 10.75
C PHE A 206 -0.93 23.01 9.25
N GLY A 207 -0.60 24.05 8.47
CA GLY A 207 -0.50 24.01 7.02
C GLY A 207 -1.83 24.02 6.27
N TYR A 208 -2.70 23.04 6.50
CA TYR A 208 -3.99 22.92 5.82
C TYR A 208 -4.98 22.05 6.63
N PRO A 209 -6.30 22.16 6.39
CA PRO A 209 -7.31 21.37 7.12
C PRO A 209 -7.09 19.86 7.02
N ARG A 210 -7.29 19.15 8.13
CA ARG A 210 -7.13 17.69 8.19
C ARG A 210 -8.49 17.01 8.18
N LYS A 211 -8.75 16.13 7.22
CA LYS A 211 -10.07 15.53 6.99
C LYS A 211 -10.01 14.01 7.08
N ILE A 212 -10.89 13.44 7.89
CA ILE A 212 -11.10 11.99 7.99
C ILE A 212 -12.58 11.66 7.88
N LEU A 213 -12.92 10.76 6.96
CA LEU A 213 -14.27 10.29 6.68
C LEU A 213 -14.45 8.91 7.28
N TYR A 214 -15.39 8.77 8.20
CA TYR A 214 -15.84 7.47 8.70
C TYR A 214 -17.09 7.02 7.97
N HIS A 215 -17.17 5.75 7.59
CA HIS A 215 -18.42 5.10 7.20
C HIS A 215 -18.67 3.91 8.11
N PHE A 216 -19.87 3.80 8.66
CA PHE A 216 -20.27 2.71 9.55
C PHE A 216 -21.04 1.64 8.79
N PHE A 217 -20.69 0.38 9.02
CA PHE A 217 -21.27 -0.79 8.37
C PHE A 217 -22.13 -1.60 9.34
N HIS A 218 -23.19 -2.18 8.80
CA HIS A 218 -24.09 -3.10 9.48
C HIS A 218 -24.09 -4.51 8.85
N GLU A 219 -23.17 -4.75 7.90
CA GLU A 219 -22.89 -6.06 7.30
C GLU A 219 -21.62 -5.99 6.43
N GLY A 220 -21.08 -7.14 6.05
CA GLY A 220 -20.08 -7.30 4.97
C GLY A 220 -18.61 -7.11 5.36
N GLY A 221 -18.31 -6.82 6.63
CA GLY A 221 -16.95 -6.81 7.20
C GLY A 221 -15.90 -6.02 6.40
N TYR A 222 -14.68 -6.57 6.31
CA TYR A 222 -13.56 -5.93 5.61
C TYR A 222 -13.75 -5.87 4.09
N VAL A 223 -14.57 -6.77 3.51
CA VAL A 223 -14.91 -6.72 2.08
C VAL A 223 -15.75 -5.49 1.80
N ALA A 224 -16.81 -5.24 2.57
CA ALA A 224 -17.65 -4.05 2.42
C ALA A 224 -16.83 -2.75 2.61
N GLN A 225 -15.88 -2.75 3.55
CA GLN A 225 -14.94 -1.62 3.74
C GLN A 225 -14.09 -1.38 2.48
N ALA A 226 -13.45 -2.42 1.93
CA ALA A 226 -12.70 -2.30 0.69
C ALA A 226 -13.58 -1.86 -0.49
N LYS A 227 -14.81 -2.37 -0.61
CA LYS A 227 -15.75 -1.96 -1.67
C LYS A 227 -16.24 -0.53 -1.53
N TYR A 228 -16.44 -0.05 -0.32
CA TYR A 228 -16.71 1.37 -0.06
C TYR A 228 -15.51 2.21 -0.49
N TYR A 229 -14.28 1.81 -0.12
CA TYR A 229 -13.06 2.50 -0.56
C TYR A 229 -12.89 2.49 -2.08
N ARG A 230 -13.22 1.39 -2.77
CA ARG A 230 -13.21 1.32 -4.24
C ARG A 230 -14.12 2.37 -4.88
N LYS A 231 -15.36 2.50 -4.39
CA LYS A 231 -16.30 3.54 -4.86
C LYS A 231 -15.74 4.95 -4.60
N TYR A 232 -15.19 5.17 -3.40
CA TYR A 232 -14.52 6.41 -3.06
C TYR A 232 -13.35 6.71 -4.02
N ALA A 233 -12.45 5.76 -4.24
CA ALA A 233 -11.30 5.89 -5.12
C ALA A 233 -11.70 6.23 -6.56
N ILE A 234 -12.74 5.57 -7.10
CA ILE A 234 -13.30 5.89 -8.42
C ILE A 234 -13.81 7.33 -8.44
N SER A 235 -14.59 7.75 -7.43
CA SER A 235 -15.14 9.11 -7.36
C SER A 235 -14.07 10.20 -7.27
N LYS A 236 -12.88 9.88 -6.73
CA LYS A 236 -11.74 10.78 -6.59
C LYS A 236 -10.74 10.71 -7.76
N GLY A 237 -11.03 9.93 -8.81
CA GLY A 237 -10.15 9.76 -9.97
C GLY A 237 -8.88 8.96 -9.68
N LEU A 238 -8.84 8.19 -8.59
CA LEU A 238 -7.73 7.33 -8.19
C LEU A 238 -7.80 5.93 -8.84
N PHE A 239 -8.63 5.78 -9.87
CA PHE A 239 -8.93 4.49 -10.46
C PHE A 239 -8.91 4.57 -11.99
N LYS A 240 -8.21 3.62 -12.61
CA LYS A 240 -8.24 3.39 -14.06
C LYS A 240 -8.01 1.90 -14.29
N THR A 241 -8.95 1.25 -14.96
CA THR A 241 -8.92 -0.19 -15.22
C THR A 241 -7.75 -0.56 -16.13
N LEU A 242 -7.32 -1.82 -16.04
CA LEU A 242 -6.37 -2.44 -16.97
C LEU A 242 -6.93 -2.47 -18.40
N ARG A 243 -8.26 -2.57 -18.57
CA ARG A 243 -8.90 -2.48 -19.90
C ARG A 243 -8.74 -1.09 -20.52
N GLU A 244 -8.98 -0.03 -19.75
CA GLU A 244 -8.76 1.35 -20.23
C GLU A 244 -7.27 1.59 -20.54
N LYS A 245 -6.36 1.06 -19.72
CA LYS A 245 -4.92 1.16 -19.97
C LYS A 245 -4.48 0.36 -21.20
N GLU A 246 -5.07 -0.81 -21.44
CA GLU A 246 -4.81 -1.61 -22.63
C GLU A 246 -5.27 -0.92 -23.91
N ALA A 247 -6.40 -0.21 -23.86
CA ALA A 247 -6.86 0.61 -24.98
C ALA A 247 -5.87 1.73 -25.32
N GLU A 248 -5.13 2.26 -24.33
CA GLU A 248 -4.06 3.24 -24.52
C GLU A 248 -2.72 2.60 -24.95
N ASN A 249 -2.42 1.40 -24.45
CA ASN A 249 -1.19 0.66 -24.72
C ASN A 249 -1.46 -0.85 -24.87
N PRO A 250 -1.50 -1.39 -26.10
CA PRO A 250 -1.79 -2.81 -26.34
C PRO A 250 -0.79 -3.78 -25.68
N ASN A 251 0.40 -3.33 -25.27
CA ASN A 251 1.35 -4.17 -24.53
C ASN A 251 0.84 -4.57 -23.14
N VAL A 252 -0.20 -3.94 -22.61
CA VAL A 252 -0.84 -4.35 -21.34
C VAL A 252 -1.33 -5.79 -21.42
N SER A 253 -1.84 -6.23 -22.57
CA SER A 253 -2.25 -7.63 -22.80
C SER A 253 -1.14 -8.64 -22.52
N LYS A 254 0.13 -8.27 -22.77
CA LYS A 254 1.32 -9.10 -22.53
C LYS A 254 1.74 -9.10 -21.06
N LEU A 255 1.33 -8.09 -20.29
CA LEU A 255 1.60 -7.97 -18.86
C LEU A 255 0.62 -8.82 -18.03
N ILE A 256 -0.65 -8.91 -18.45
CA ILE A 256 -1.67 -9.66 -17.70
C ILE A 256 -1.32 -11.15 -17.68
N GLY A 257 -0.98 -11.66 -16.49
CA GLY A 257 -0.47 -13.02 -16.29
C GLY A 257 1.03 -13.20 -16.56
N ALA A 258 1.80 -12.13 -16.79
CA ALA A 258 3.25 -12.23 -16.89
C ALA A 258 3.89 -12.36 -15.50
N SER A 259 4.75 -13.38 -15.32
CA SER A 259 5.67 -13.40 -14.18
C SER A 259 6.72 -12.30 -14.34
N ASP A 260 7.06 -11.61 -13.25
CA ASP A 260 8.16 -10.66 -13.21
C ASP A 260 9.48 -11.40 -12.94
N ILE A 261 10.50 -11.17 -13.77
CA ILE A 261 11.74 -11.94 -13.74
C ILE A 261 12.94 -11.01 -13.71
N TRP A 262 13.73 -11.17 -12.66
CA TRP A 262 15.06 -10.60 -12.51
C TRP A 262 16.11 -11.68 -12.74
N ILE A 263 16.94 -11.53 -13.77
CA ILE A 263 18.03 -12.43 -14.08
C ILE A 263 19.34 -11.87 -13.50
N ARG A 264 20.12 -12.70 -12.81
CA ARG A 264 21.40 -12.34 -12.19
C ARG A 264 22.55 -13.19 -12.72
N GLY A 265 23.75 -12.62 -12.65
CA GLY A 265 24.99 -13.30 -12.99
C GLY A 265 25.04 -13.75 -14.46
N ASP A 266 25.59 -14.94 -14.71
CA ASP A 266 25.94 -15.43 -16.05
C ASP A 266 24.79 -16.15 -16.80
N LEU A 267 23.54 -15.99 -16.37
CA LEU A 267 22.40 -16.59 -17.07
C LEU A 267 22.07 -15.79 -18.34
N ASP A 268 22.30 -16.40 -19.50
CA ASP A 268 21.96 -15.83 -20.81
C ASP A 268 20.44 -15.58 -20.93
N LYS A 269 20.06 -14.29 -20.99
CA LYS A 269 18.67 -13.83 -20.95
C LYS A 269 17.88 -14.26 -22.18
N VAL A 270 18.49 -14.20 -23.38
CA VAL A 270 17.81 -14.54 -24.64
C VAL A 270 17.61 -16.05 -24.74
N LYS A 271 18.64 -16.84 -24.39
CA LYS A 271 18.55 -18.29 -24.35
C LYS A 271 17.51 -18.75 -23.33
N PHE A 272 17.52 -18.16 -22.12
CA PHE A 272 16.49 -18.41 -21.12
C PHE A 272 15.09 -18.17 -21.69
N CYS A 273 14.85 -17.00 -22.31
CA CYS A 273 13.55 -16.68 -22.90
C CYS A 273 13.14 -17.69 -23.99
N LYS A 274 14.05 -18.09 -24.87
CA LYS A 274 13.77 -19.12 -25.90
C LYS A 274 13.40 -20.47 -25.29
N GLU A 275 14.10 -20.89 -24.24
CA GLU A 275 13.81 -22.14 -23.54
C GLU A 275 12.46 -22.10 -22.83
N MET A 276 12.10 -20.99 -22.19
CA MET A 276 10.80 -20.80 -21.56
C MET A 276 9.68 -20.79 -22.60
N LYS A 277 9.88 -20.10 -23.73
CA LYS A 277 8.93 -20.12 -24.86
C LYS A 277 8.70 -21.53 -25.39
N ALA A 278 9.78 -22.29 -25.59
CA ALA A 278 9.69 -23.69 -26.03
C ALA A 278 9.01 -24.61 -25.00
N ALA A 279 9.04 -24.25 -23.71
CA ALA A 279 8.36 -24.95 -22.64
C ALA A 279 6.89 -24.54 -22.47
N GLY A 280 6.33 -23.70 -23.35
CA GLY A 280 4.93 -23.28 -23.30
C GLY A 280 4.66 -22.03 -22.46
N VAL A 281 5.70 -21.30 -22.04
CA VAL A 281 5.56 -20.01 -21.37
C VAL A 281 5.39 -18.91 -22.42
N ASP A 282 4.26 -18.20 -22.40
CA ASP A 282 3.91 -17.22 -23.43
C ASP A 282 3.91 -15.76 -22.96
N LYS A 283 3.92 -15.49 -21.64
CA LYS A 283 4.01 -14.15 -21.07
C LYS A 283 5.05 -14.07 -19.96
N MET A 284 5.99 -13.13 -20.08
CA MET A 284 6.99 -12.80 -19.07
C MET A 284 7.36 -11.32 -19.17
N LEU A 285 7.70 -10.73 -18.04
CA LEU A 285 8.34 -9.42 -17.93
C LEU A 285 9.79 -9.62 -17.50
N ILE A 286 10.74 -9.23 -18.34
CA ILE A 286 12.17 -9.34 -18.04
C ILE A 286 12.71 -7.98 -17.57
N SER A 287 12.94 -7.85 -16.27
CA SER A 287 13.12 -6.56 -15.60
C SER A 287 14.56 -6.01 -15.59
N ASN A 288 15.49 -6.70 -16.25
CA ASN A 288 16.89 -6.33 -16.35
C ASN A 288 17.20 -5.17 -17.32
N THR A 289 18.42 -4.65 -17.25
CA THR A 289 19.02 -3.89 -18.35
C THR A 289 19.41 -4.83 -19.50
N HIS A 290 19.14 -4.39 -20.73
CA HIS A 290 19.36 -5.17 -21.96
C HIS A 290 20.04 -4.34 -23.04
N SER A 291 20.88 -4.99 -23.85
CA SER A 291 21.39 -4.43 -25.11
C SER A 291 20.27 -4.31 -26.16
N PRO A 292 20.41 -3.45 -27.19
CA PRO A 292 19.43 -3.36 -28.28
C PRO A 292 19.13 -4.70 -28.95
N GLU A 293 20.13 -5.58 -29.10
CA GLU A 293 20.01 -6.92 -29.67
C GLU A 293 19.17 -7.84 -28.77
N GLU A 294 19.45 -7.83 -27.47
CA GLU A 294 18.67 -8.59 -26.48
C GLU A 294 17.21 -8.13 -26.46
N ILE A 295 16.96 -6.82 -26.49
CA ILE A 295 15.60 -6.25 -26.52
C ILE A 295 14.83 -6.77 -27.73
N ARG A 296 15.42 -6.65 -28.93
CA ARG A 296 14.80 -7.13 -30.17
C ARG A 296 14.50 -8.62 -30.10
N ALA A 297 15.45 -9.42 -29.62
CA ALA A 297 15.30 -10.88 -29.54
C ALA A 297 14.21 -11.30 -28.54
N ILE A 298 14.15 -10.68 -27.36
CA ILE A 298 13.15 -11.00 -26.33
C ILE A 298 11.75 -10.52 -26.77
N ASN A 299 11.64 -9.29 -27.30
CA ASN A 299 10.37 -8.76 -27.78
C ASN A 299 9.80 -9.59 -28.96
N ALA A 300 10.66 -10.11 -29.84
CA ALA A 300 10.26 -10.99 -30.94
C ALA A 300 9.66 -12.33 -30.46
N LEU A 301 9.95 -12.76 -29.23
CA LEU A 301 9.32 -13.94 -28.61
C LEU A 301 7.93 -13.62 -28.01
N GLY A 302 7.54 -12.34 -27.98
CA GLY A 302 6.29 -11.84 -27.42
C GLY A 302 6.39 -11.42 -25.94
N PHE A 303 7.57 -11.47 -25.34
CA PHE A 303 7.78 -11.07 -23.95
C PHE A 303 8.01 -9.55 -23.81
N LEU A 304 7.81 -9.03 -22.60
CA LEU A 304 8.08 -7.64 -22.27
C LEU A 304 9.52 -7.47 -21.78
N THR A 305 10.16 -6.39 -22.21
CA THR A 305 11.47 -5.96 -21.73
C THR A 305 11.33 -4.66 -20.93
N SER A 306 11.70 -4.71 -19.66
CA SER A 306 11.80 -3.53 -18.79
C SER A 306 13.25 -3.08 -18.65
N ARG A 307 13.46 -2.18 -17.69
CA ARG A 307 14.75 -1.91 -17.05
C ARG A 307 14.50 -1.28 -15.67
N TYR A 308 15.44 -1.48 -14.76
CA TYR A 308 15.53 -0.70 -13.52
C TYR A 308 15.83 0.78 -13.83
N ASP A 309 15.21 1.68 -13.07
CA ASP A 309 15.47 3.11 -13.10
C ASP A 309 15.14 3.72 -11.74
N ASN A 310 15.89 4.76 -11.34
CA ASN A 310 15.72 5.45 -10.06
C ASN A 310 15.88 6.97 -10.28
N TYR A 311 14.92 7.74 -9.78
CA TYR A 311 14.87 9.21 -9.87
C TYR A 311 14.86 9.88 -8.50
N ARG A 312 15.31 9.16 -7.47
CA ARG A 312 15.29 9.57 -6.09
C ARG A 312 16.68 9.54 -5.48
N ASP A 313 17.35 8.40 -5.50
CA ASP A 313 18.61 8.22 -4.79
C ASP A 313 19.79 8.64 -5.68
N VAL A 314 20.64 9.52 -5.14
CA VAL A 314 21.78 10.15 -5.83
C VAL A 314 23.07 9.84 -5.08
N LEU A 315 24.10 9.41 -5.81
CA LEU A 315 25.44 9.23 -5.27
C LEU A 315 26.18 10.57 -5.18
N PRO A 316 26.95 10.83 -4.10
CA PRO A 316 27.83 11.99 -4.04
C PRO A 316 28.90 11.97 -5.15
N PRO A 317 29.24 13.12 -5.78
CA PRO A 317 30.18 13.18 -6.92
C PRO A 317 31.60 12.68 -6.63
N HIS A 318 32.05 12.71 -5.37
CA HIS A 318 33.40 12.27 -4.98
C HIS A 318 33.54 10.74 -4.96
N VAL A 319 32.45 9.99 -5.13
CA VAL A 319 32.45 8.54 -5.21
C VAL A 319 32.85 8.10 -6.62
N LYS A 320 34.15 7.93 -6.87
CA LYS A 320 34.65 7.23 -8.07
C LYS A 320 34.46 5.71 -7.90
N MET A 321 33.26 5.25 -8.26
CA MET A 321 32.91 3.98 -8.91
C MET A 321 33.70 2.69 -8.56
N GLY A 322 33.02 1.80 -7.82
CA GLY A 322 33.42 0.41 -7.51
C GLY A 322 32.36 -0.35 -6.67
N ILE A 323 31.07 -0.04 -6.85
CA ILE A 323 29.97 -0.60 -6.04
C ILE A 323 29.76 -2.07 -6.41
N THR A 324 30.12 -2.99 -5.51
CA THR A 324 29.83 -4.43 -5.62
C THR A 324 28.51 -4.77 -4.94
N GLY A 325 27.81 -5.81 -5.40
CA GLY A 325 26.48 -6.24 -4.94
C GLY A 325 25.31 -5.82 -5.83
N PHE A 326 25.54 -4.88 -6.75
CA PHE A 326 24.58 -4.43 -7.76
C PHE A 326 25.08 -4.67 -9.18
N GLU A 327 26.07 -5.52 -9.45
CA GLU A 327 26.79 -5.59 -10.73
C GLU A 327 25.88 -5.63 -11.98
N ASP A 328 24.71 -6.28 -11.88
CA ASP A 328 23.71 -6.37 -12.97
C ASP A 328 22.77 -5.14 -13.08
N VAL A 329 22.64 -4.33 -12.02
CA VAL A 329 21.84 -3.10 -11.90
C VAL A 329 22.73 -1.84 -11.97
N ALA A 330 24.02 -2.02 -11.65
CA ALA A 330 25.02 -1.00 -11.49
C ALA A 330 25.25 -0.30 -12.83
N GLU A 331 25.36 -1.00 -13.95
CA GLU A 331 25.58 -0.33 -15.25
C GLU A 331 24.49 0.73 -15.56
N SER A 332 23.22 0.44 -15.24
CA SER A 332 22.13 1.43 -15.33
C SER A 332 22.16 2.48 -14.21
N MET A 333 22.49 2.11 -12.97
CA MET A 333 22.58 3.08 -11.87
C MET A 333 23.75 4.05 -12.05
N LEU A 334 24.87 3.61 -12.60
CA LEU A 334 26.13 4.36 -12.65
C LEU A 334 26.19 5.37 -13.80
N GLU A 335 25.50 5.16 -14.91
CA GLU A 335 25.31 6.24 -15.89
C GLU A 335 24.28 7.27 -15.41
N ASP A 336 23.31 6.86 -14.60
CA ASP A 336 22.07 7.63 -14.38
C ASP A 336 21.99 8.34 -13.01
N THR A 337 22.58 7.79 -11.92
CA THR A 337 22.60 8.42 -10.57
C THR A 337 23.65 9.53 -10.39
N PHE A 338 24.59 9.66 -11.33
CA PHE A 338 25.60 10.73 -11.32
C PHE A 338 25.18 12.00 -12.07
N SER A 339 23.97 12.01 -12.64
CA SER A 339 23.52 13.11 -13.49
C SER A 339 23.03 14.35 -12.74
N ALA A 340 22.78 14.25 -11.43
CA ALA A 340 22.23 15.35 -10.64
C ALA A 340 23.26 16.43 -10.28
N ASP A 341 22.83 17.69 -10.28
CA ASP A 341 23.61 18.82 -9.77
C ASP A 341 23.70 18.75 -8.24
N PHE A 342 24.73 18.08 -7.72
CA PHE A 342 24.93 17.86 -6.29
C PHE A 342 25.80 18.96 -5.65
N PRO A 343 25.44 19.51 -4.48
CA PRO A 343 24.26 19.19 -3.67
C PRO A 343 23.02 20.04 -4.01
N LYS A 344 23.08 20.87 -5.07
CA LYS A 344 22.08 21.88 -5.38
C LYS A 344 20.67 21.33 -5.53
N ASP A 345 20.49 20.22 -6.23
CA ASP A 345 19.18 19.63 -6.53
C ASP A 345 18.71 18.61 -5.47
N ILE A 346 19.48 18.40 -4.41
CA ILE A 346 19.15 17.47 -3.31
C ILE A 346 18.20 18.13 -2.32
N ILE A 347 17.27 17.35 -1.77
CA ILE A 347 16.37 17.81 -0.71
C ILE A 347 17.18 18.32 0.48
N LYS A 348 16.85 19.53 0.94
CA LYS A 348 17.31 20.09 2.22
C LYS A 348 16.25 19.88 3.30
N ARG A 349 16.69 19.35 4.44
CA ARG A 349 15.92 19.25 5.69
C ARG A 349 15.79 20.62 6.35
N ARG A 350 14.93 20.72 7.37
CA ARG A 350 14.70 21.97 8.11
C ARG A 350 15.97 22.54 8.74
N ASP A 351 16.87 21.68 9.21
CA ASP A 351 18.15 22.06 9.82
C ASP A 351 19.23 22.43 8.78
N GLY A 352 18.90 22.42 7.48
CA GLY A 352 19.83 22.68 6.38
C GLY A 352 20.67 21.48 5.95
N SER A 353 20.59 20.34 6.66
CA SER A 353 21.26 19.11 6.24
C SER A 353 20.57 18.49 5.01
N LEU A 354 21.29 17.64 4.28
CA LEU A 354 20.74 16.95 3.10
C LEU A 354 19.93 15.72 3.51
N GLU A 355 18.82 15.46 2.83
CA GLU A 355 17.99 14.29 3.07
C GLU A 355 18.74 13.01 2.67
N LEU A 356 18.77 12.04 3.59
CA LEU A 356 19.50 10.79 3.41
C LEU A 356 18.68 9.82 2.55
N GLY A 357 19.30 9.34 1.48
CA GLY A 357 18.76 8.31 0.60
C GLY A 357 19.16 6.90 1.02
N TRP A 358 19.03 5.97 0.08
CA TRP A 358 19.43 4.58 0.29
C TRP A 358 20.93 4.43 0.64
N PRO A 359 21.30 3.68 1.70
CA PRO A 359 22.70 3.40 1.99
C PRO A 359 23.22 2.30 1.05
N ALA A 360 24.05 2.67 0.08
CA ALA A 360 24.68 1.74 -0.85
C ALA A 360 25.79 0.94 -0.14
N ARG A 361 25.72 -0.39 -0.19
CA ARG A 361 26.80 -1.27 0.31
C ARG A 361 27.81 -1.52 -0.80
N THR A 362 29.10 -1.42 -0.47
CA THR A 362 30.22 -1.66 -1.38
C THR A 362 31.27 -2.54 -0.70
N ASP A 363 32.22 -3.05 -1.47
CA ASP A 363 33.43 -3.72 -0.96
C ASP A 363 34.26 -2.84 -0.01
N ARG A 364 34.13 -1.51 -0.12
CA ARG A 364 34.83 -0.49 0.69
C ARG A 364 33.99 0.04 1.86
N GLY A 365 32.81 -0.53 2.10
CA GLY A 365 31.91 -0.12 3.17
C GLY A 365 30.60 0.51 2.66
N ILE A 366 29.90 1.21 3.55
CA ILE A 366 28.60 1.83 3.25
C ILE A 366 28.82 3.25 2.74
N ILE A 367 28.25 3.55 1.57
CA ILE A 367 28.20 4.89 0.98
C ILE A 367 26.78 5.42 1.13
N GLN A 368 26.65 6.57 1.79
CA GLN A 368 25.37 7.23 1.95
C GLN A 368 24.97 7.95 0.67
N MET A 369 23.85 7.55 0.06
CA MET A 369 23.21 8.30 -1.04
C MET A 369 22.32 9.41 -0.46
N TYR A 370 21.86 10.31 -1.32
CA TYR A 370 21.00 11.43 -0.94
C TYR A 370 19.76 11.49 -1.82
N VAL A 371 18.74 12.22 -1.38
CA VAL A 371 17.44 12.27 -2.06
C VAL A 371 17.35 13.47 -3.00
N LEU A 372 17.22 13.20 -4.30
CA LEU A 372 16.91 14.19 -5.32
C LEU A 372 15.55 14.83 -5.05
N CYS A 373 15.48 16.17 -5.15
CA CYS A 373 14.22 16.87 -5.01
C CYS A 373 13.26 16.50 -6.17
N PRO A 374 12.01 16.07 -5.89
CA PRO A 374 11.04 15.68 -6.91
C PRO A 374 10.75 16.75 -7.97
N ILE A 375 10.86 18.03 -7.62
CA ILE A 375 10.76 19.15 -8.57
C ILE A 375 11.77 18.98 -9.72
N LYS A 376 12.98 18.51 -9.39
CA LYS A 376 14.10 18.33 -10.32
C LYS A 376 14.06 16.97 -11.02
N ALA A 377 13.60 15.93 -10.30
CA ALA A 377 13.57 14.55 -10.77
C ALA A 377 12.92 14.37 -12.15
N LEU A 378 11.85 15.13 -12.45
CA LEU A 378 11.16 15.05 -13.74
C LEU A 378 12.03 15.44 -14.94
N ASP A 379 12.91 16.44 -14.79
CA ASP A 379 13.78 16.87 -15.89
C ASP A 379 14.89 15.85 -16.17
N TYR A 380 15.43 15.24 -15.11
CA TYR A 380 16.34 14.09 -15.23
C TYR A 380 15.65 12.89 -15.89
N ALA A 381 14.38 12.63 -15.56
CA ALA A 381 13.58 11.63 -16.25
C ALA A 381 13.46 11.92 -17.73
N ARG A 382 13.04 13.12 -18.13
CA ARG A 382 12.94 13.51 -19.54
C ARG A 382 14.22 13.22 -20.32
N HIS A 383 15.36 13.65 -19.80
CA HIS A 383 16.63 13.42 -20.48
C HIS A 383 16.96 11.91 -20.62
N ARG A 384 16.83 11.14 -19.53
CA ARG A 384 17.19 9.72 -19.50
C ARG A 384 16.23 8.85 -20.31
N ILE A 385 14.92 9.10 -20.22
CA ILE A 385 13.90 8.32 -20.92
C ILE A 385 14.03 8.51 -22.44
N GLU A 386 14.17 9.74 -22.92
CA GLU A 386 14.27 10.03 -24.36
C GLU A 386 15.52 9.41 -25.02
N ARG A 387 16.60 9.24 -24.26
CA ARG A 387 17.79 8.51 -24.74
C ARG A 387 17.54 7.02 -24.88
N ASP A 388 16.95 6.39 -23.86
CA ASP A 388 16.82 4.94 -23.80
C ASP A 388 15.61 4.39 -24.58
N ILE A 389 14.54 5.17 -24.77
CA ILE A 389 13.37 4.73 -25.54
C ILE A 389 13.70 4.40 -27.00
N LYS A 390 14.77 5.00 -27.54
CA LYS A 390 15.32 4.69 -28.88
C LYS A 390 15.72 3.22 -29.05
N LYS A 391 15.88 2.48 -27.95
CA LYS A 391 16.19 1.04 -27.94
C LYS A 391 14.96 0.14 -28.10
N ASN A 392 13.75 0.71 -28.24
CA ASN A 392 12.47 0.00 -28.44
C ASN A 392 12.09 -0.97 -27.31
N ARG A 393 12.33 -0.59 -26.04
CA ARG A 393 11.82 -1.32 -24.88
C ARG A 393 10.31 -1.17 -24.77
N THR A 394 9.66 -2.11 -24.09
CA THR A 394 8.20 -2.09 -23.89
C THR A 394 7.79 -1.62 -22.50
N ALA A 395 8.69 -1.70 -21.51
CA ALA A 395 8.39 -1.40 -20.11
C ALA A 395 9.52 -0.60 -19.44
N ARG A 396 9.22 0.00 -18.29
CA ARG A 396 10.19 0.60 -17.39
C ARG A 396 9.74 0.49 -15.95
N PHE A 397 10.64 0.04 -15.07
CA PHE A 397 10.43 -0.03 -13.64
C PHE A 397 11.05 1.21 -12.98
N VAL A 398 10.25 1.95 -12.22
CA VAL A 398 10.68 3.16 -11.53
C VAL A 398 10.71 2.89 -10.02
N ASP A 399 11.92 2.74 -9.50
CA ASP A 399 12.16 2.35 -8.12
C ASP A 399 11.86 3.48 -7.13
N THR A 400 11.52 3.11 -5.89
CA THR A 400 11.29 3.98 -4.71
C THR A 400 10.15 5.00 -4.78
N ILE A 401 9.67 5.40 -5.96
CA ILE A 401 8.67 6.47 -6.13
C ILE A 401 7.37 6.18 -5.37
N THR A 402 6.94 4.91 -5.32
CA THR A 402 5.76 4.43 -4.58
C THR A 402 6.10 3.52 -3.40
N ALA A 403 7.31 3.66 -2.84
CA ALA A 403 7.82 2.86 -1.73
C ALA A 403 8.46 3.73 -0.62
N ALA A 404 9.21 4.77 -0.98
CA ALA A 404 9.74 5.71 -0.02
C ALA A 404 8.65 6.69 0.47
N PRO A 405 8.70 7.10 1.76
CA PRO A 405 7.78 8.11 2.29
C PRO A 405 7.87 9.43 1.52
N LEU A 406 6.79 10.21 1.57
CA LEU A 406 6.77 11.57 1.06
C LEU A 406 7.67 12.49 1.91
N ASN A 407 8.42 13.36 1.23
CA ASN A 407 9.42 14.25 1.79
C ASN A 407 8.97 15.71 1.69
N GLU A 408 9.65 16.56 2.44
CA GLU A 408 9.58 18.01 2.32
C GLU A 408 10.95 18.53 1.92
N CYS A 409 10.99 19.68 1.25
CA CYS A 409 12.22 20.39 0.95
C CYS A 409 12.19 21.81 1.50
N TRP A 410 13.23 22.17 2.23
CA TRP A 410 13.45 23.48 2.85
C TRP A 410 14.44 24.36 2.07
N ASP A 411 14.92 23.88 0.93
CA ASP A 411 15.72 24.70 0.02
C ASP A 411 14.88 25.87 -0.53
N PRO A 412 15.34 27.14 -0.46
CA PRO A 412 14.61 28.26 -1.02
C PRO A 412 14.50 28.24 -2.56
N GLU A 413 15.38 27.54 -3.29
CA GLU A 413 15.32 27.42 -4.75
C GLU A 413 14.31 26.36 -5.23
N HIS A 414 13.98 25.37 -4.40
CA HIS A 414 13.02 24.31 -4.72
C HIS A 414 12.24 23.82 -3.48
N PRO A 415 11.52 24.74 -2.78
CA PRO A 415 10.77 24.38 -1.58
C PRO A 415 9.59 23.47 -1.93
N LEU A 416 9.33 22.48 -1.08
CA LEU A 416 8.36 21.43 -1.37
C LEU A 416 7.67 20.94 -0.09
N THR A 417 6.36 20.73 -0.16
CA THR A 417 5.55 20.00 0.85
C THR A 417 5.38 18.53 0.44
N ARG A 418 4.94 17.65 1.35
CA ARG A 418 4.61 16.25 1.00
C ARG A 418 3.55 16.13 -0.09
N THR A 419 2.58 17.04 -0.12
CA THR A 419 1.57 17.12 -1.19
C THR A 419 2.21 17.37 -2.55
N GLN A 420 3.11 18.34 -2.63
CA GLN A 420 3.83 18.63 -3.87
C GLN A 420 4.78 17.49 -4.24
N ASP A 421 5.43 16.82 -3.27
CA ASP A 421 6.23 15.62 -3.54
C ASP A 421 5.41 14.58 -4.31
N ARG A 422 4.26 14.18 -3.74
CA ARG A 422 3.33 13.24 -4.37
C ARG A 422 2.94 13.67 -5.80
N GLU A 423 2.62 14.95 -5.99
CA GLU A 423 2.24 15.48 -7.32
C GLU A 423 3.37 15.39 -8.34
N TYR A 424 4.61 15.70 -7.96
CA TYR A 424 5.76 15.58 -8.86
C TYR A 424 6.12 14.12 -9.15
N ARG A 425 5.99 13.23 -8.17
CA ARG A 425 6.13 11.79 -8.36
C ARG A 425 5.08 11.23 -9.32
N TYR A 426 3.82 11.67 -9.20
CA TYR A 426 2.77 11.32 -10.15
C TYR A 426 3.11 11.81 -11.56
N LYS A 427 3.51 13.08 -11.71
CA LYS A 427 3.92 13.65 -13.02
C LYS A 427 5.09 12.88 -13.64
N LEU A 428 6.02 12.37 -12.83
CA LEU A 428 7.11 11.52 -13.31
C LEU A 428 6.59 10.21 -13.89
N LEU A 429 5.73 9.49 -13.16
CA LEU A 429 5.13 8.24 -13.63
C LEU A 429 4.24 8.45 -14.86
N GLU A 430 3.46 9.52 -14.87
CA GLU A 430 2.65 9.95 -16.01
C GLU A 430 3.52 10.25 -17.23
N TYR A 431 4.66 10.91 -17.04
CA TYR A 431 5.61 11.13 -18.12
C TYR A 431 6.15 9.81 -18.68
N VAL A 432 6.53 8.83 -17.85
CA VAL A 432 6.95 7.50 -18.33
C VAL A 432 5.84 6.85 -19.16
N LYS A 433 4.59 6.89 -18.67
CA LYS A 433 3.41 6.38 -19.38
C LYS A 433 3.21 7.08 -20.72
N SER A 434 3.38 8.40 -20.78
CA SER A 434 3.20 9.21 -22.00
C SER A 434 4.17 8.87 -23.14
N ARG A 435 5.21 8.07 -22.85
CA ARG A 435 6.16 7.56 -23.84
C ARG A 435 5.77 6.18 -24.39
N GLY A 436 4.57 5.68 -24.08
CA GLY A 436 4.07 4.40 -24.58
C GLY A 436 4.66 3.17 -23.87
N LEU A 437 5.27 3.37 -22.69
CA LEU A 437 5.87 2.30 -21.90
C LEU A 437 4.86 1.71 -20.91
N ILE A 438 4.97 0.40 -20.66
CA ILE A 438 4.40 -0.24 -19.49
C ILE A 438 5.19 0.23 -18.26
N VAL A 439 4.55 1.06 -17.45
CA VAL A 439 5.12 1.63 -16.22
C VAL A 439 4.96 0.65 -15.05
N GLY A 440 6.08 0.27 -14.45
CA GLY A 440 6.16 -0.39 -13.16
C GLY A 440 6.69 0.54 -12.07
N ALA A 441 6.30 0.29 -10.82
CA ALA A 441 6.87 1.00 -9.68
C ALA A 441 7.04 0.09 -8.46
N GLU A 442 7.98 0.41 -7.59
CA GLU A 442 8.25 -0.36 -6.36
C GLU A 442 7.13 -0.17 -5.33
N CYS A 443 6.75 -1.24 -4.65
CA CYS A 443 5.63 -1.31 -3.73
C CYS A 443 4.36 -0.78 -4.40
N GLY A 444 3.64 0.16 -3.79
CA GLY A 444 2.44 0.71 -4.41
C GLY A 444 1.66 1.64 -3.48
N TYR A 445 1.31 2.79 -4.02
CA TYR A 445 0.39 3.75 -3.42
C TYR A 445 -0.77 4.01 -4.36
N ASP A 446 -1.97 4.15 -3.80
CA ASP A 446 -3.19 4.25 -4.58
C ASP A 446 -3.23 5.46 -5.54
N TRP A 447 -2.61 6.59 -5.17
CA TRP A 447 -2.50 7.76 -6.03
C TRP A 447 -1.76 7.50 -7.34
N ALA A 448 -0.92 6.46 -7.42
CA ALA A 448 -0.20 6.10 -8.64
C ALA A 448 -0.98 5.12 -9.53
N VAL A 449 -2.04 4.48 -9.03
CA VAL A 449 -2.83 3.48 -9.77
C VAL A 449 -3.27 3.97 -11.14
N PRO A 450 -3.72 5.22 -11.37
CA PRO A 450 -4.14 5.67 -12.70
C PRO A 450 -3.05 5.62 -13.79
N VAL A 451 -1.77 5.69 -13.40
CA VAL A 451 -0.63 5.83 -14.33
C VAL A 451 0.33 4.65 -14.35
N VAL A 452 0.29 3.76 -13.35
CA VAL A 452 1.10 2.53 -13.35
C VAL A 452 0.32 1.33 -13.91
N HIS A 453 1.04 0.32 -14.40
CA HIS A 453 0.47 -0.92 -14.92
C HIS A 453 0.77 -2.11 -14.01
N TYR A 454 1.92 -2.07 -13.31
CA TYR A 454 2.22 -3.03 -12.27
C TYR A 454 2.95 -2.41 -11.08
N PHE A 455 2.84 -3.09 -9.95
CA PHE A 455 3.47 -2.77 -8.68
C PHE A 455 4.32 -3.96 -8.22
N GLU A 456 5.62 -3.73 -8.09
CA GLU A 456 6.55 -4.76 -7.60
C GLU A 456 6.66 -4.70 -6.07
N GLY A 457 6.15 -5.71 -5.37
CA GLY A 457 6.30 -5.80 -3.92
C GLY A 457 5.06 -5.54 -3.09
N MET A 458 3.91 -5.30 -3.71
CA MET A 458 2.63 -5.20 -2.99
C MET A 458 2.27 -6.49 -2.25
N MET A 459 2.61 -7.68 -2.79
CA MET A 459 2.44 -8.94 -2.07
C MET A 459 3.33 -9.05 -0.81
N SER A 460 4.39 -8.23 -0.71
CA SER A 460 5.35 -8.24 0.39
C SER A 460 5.14 -7.11 1.39
N LEU A 461 4.55 -7.44 2.56
CA LEU A 461 4.31 -6.52 3.67
C LEU A 461 5.63 -5.92 4.14
N GLY A 462 5.85 -4.64 3.85
CA GLY A 462 7.15 -3.99 4.01
C GLY A 462 7.79 -4.17 5.39
N ARG A 463 6.98 -4.17 6.46
CA ARG A 463 7.44 -4.36 7.84
C ARG A 463 7.89 -5.78 8.16
N TYR A 464 7.34 -6.77 7.47
CA TYR A 464 7.50 -8.19 7.79
C TYR A 464 8.28 -8.95 6.70
N ARG A 465 8.98 -8.22 5.81
CA ARG A 465 9.92 -8.80 4.85
C ARG A 465 11.08 -9.48 5.58
N LEU A 466 11.83 -10.29 4.85
CA LEU A 466 13.09 -10.82 5.37
C LEU A 466 14.04 -9.67 5.78
N PRO A 467 14.84 -9.84 6.83
CA PRO A 467 15.86 -8.86 7.21
C PRO A 467 16.75 -8.50 6.02
N ASP A 468 17.02 -7.21 5.83
CA ASP A 468 17.83 -6.66 4.74
C ASP A 468 17.40 -7.10 3.33
N ALA A 469 16.11 -7.38 3.10
CA ALA A 469 15.63 -7.89 1.81
C ALA A 469 16.05 -7.05 0.58
N GLY A 470 16.21 -5.72 0.73
CA GLY A 470 16.67 -4.84 -0.36
C GLY A 470 18.18 -4.93 -0.67
N HIS A 471 19.00 -5.40 0.27
CA HIS A 471 20.45 -5.59 0.07
C HIS A 471 20.80 -7.07 -0.17
N GLU A 472 20.14 -7.98 0.53
CA GLU A 472 20.39 -9.41 0.53
C GLU A 472 19.34 -10.14 -0.31
N ILE A 473 19.48 -10.08 -1.64
CA ILE A 473 18.44 -10.58 -2.56
C ILE A 473 18.55 -12.10 -2.81
N SER A 474 19.75 -12.68 -2.64
CA SER A 474 20.02 -14.09 -3.02
C SER A 474 20.49 -14.99 -1.88
N LYS A 475 20.95 -14.43 -0.75
CA LYS A 475 21.50 -15.19 0.39
C LYS A 475 20.40 -15.84 1.22
N TYR A 476 20.33 -17.16 1.39
CA TYR A 476 19.28 -17.74 2.24
C TYR A 476 19.30 -17.14 3.66
N ILE A 477 18.15 -16.69 4.15
CA ILE A 477 17.93 -16.17 5.51
C ILE A 477 16.75 -16.97 6.07
N ALA A 478 16.94 -17.64 7.21
CA ALA A 478 15.85 -18.37 7.85
C ALA A 478 14.70 -17.40 8.19
N PRO A 479 13.44 -17.73 7.87
CA PRO A 479 12.32 -16.82 8.07
C PRO A 479 12.12 -16.55 9.57
N PRO A 480 12.12 -15.28 10.02
CA PRO A 480 11.85 -14.96 11.42
C PRO A 480 10.39 -15.27 11.78
N PRO A 481 10.04 -15.43 13.08
CA PRO A 481 8.69 -15.73 13.50
C PRO A 481 7.64 -14.74 12.99
N GLU A 482 7.96 -13.44 12.97
CA GLU A 482 7.05 -12.39 12.46
C GLU A 482 6.79 -12.52 10.96
N TYR A 483 7.78 -12.99 10.18
CA TYR A 483 7.59 -13.29 8.76
C TYR A 483 6.57 -14.42 8.59
N LEU A 484 6.74 -15.52 9.34
CA LEU A 484 5.80 -16.65 9.27
C LEU A 484 4.40 -16.26 9.75
N LYS A 485 4.30 -15.37 10.75
CA LYS A 485 3.05 -14.90 11.34
C LYS A 485 2.30 -13.92 10.43
N TYR A 486 2.97 -12.92 9.86
CA TYR A 486 2.30 -11.83 9.14
C TYR A 486 2.52 -11.87 7.63
N GLN A 487 3.75 -12.15 7.17
CA GLN A 487 4.12 -12.07 5.76
C GLN A 487 3.51 -13.21 4.94
N VAL A 488 3.53 -14.43 5.49
CA VAL A 488 2.93 -15.63 4.89
C VAL A 488 1.92 -16.34 5.81
N GLY A 489 1.40 -15.63 6.82
CA GLY A 489 0.38 -16.16 7.73
C GLY A 489 -1.02 -15.88 7.21
N GLU A 490 -1.65 -16.91 6.68
CA GLU A 490 -3.01 -16.95 6.13
C GLU A 490 -4.07 -16.44 7.10
N TYR A 491 -3.84 -16.61 8.41
CA TYR A 491 -4.75 -16.10 9.44
C TYR A 491 -4.88 -14.57 9.44
N TYR A 492 -3.79 -13.87 9.14
CA TYR A 492 -3.73 -12.40 9.17
C TYR A 492 -3.91 -11.77 7.79
N ARG A 493 -3.61 -12.51 6.73
CA ARG A 493 -3.55 -11.99 5.35
C ARG A 493 -4.96 -11.88 4.76
N VAL A 494 -5.28 -10.71 4.21
CA VAL A 494 -6.50 -10.47 3.43
C VAL A 494 -6.16 -9.62 2.19
N PRO A 495 -6.85 -9.81 1.04
CA PRO A 495 -6.52 -9.12 -0.22
C PRO A 495 -7.19 -7.74 -0.32
N LEU A 496 -6.99 -6.86 0.67
CA LEU A 496 -7.65 -5.54 0.70
C LEU A 496 -7.33 -4.72 -0.54
N PHE A 497 -6.07 -4.73 -0.99
CA PHE A 497 -5.67 -4.01 -2.18
C PHE A 497 -6.33 -4.58 -3.44
N GLN A 498 -6.39 -5.91 -3.60
CA GLN A 498 -7.07 -6.52 -4.76
C GLN A 498 -8.59 -6.30 -4.74
N LEU A 499 -9.24 -6.36 -3.57
CA LEU A 499 -10.66 -6.05 -3.43
C LEU A 499 -10.98 -4.62 -3.93
N VAL A 500 -10.00 -3.71 -3.87
CA VAL A 500 -10.11 -2.36 -4.40
C VAL A 500 -9.64 -2.24 -5.85
N TYR A 501 -8.51 -2.84 -6.24
CA TYR A 501 -7.74 -2.49 -7.45
C TYR A 501 -7.33 -3.68 -8.35
N HIS A 502 -7.89 -4.88 -8.15
CA HIS A 502 -7.47 -6.08 -8.91
C HIS A 502 -7.48 -5.88 -10.44
N ASP A 503 -8.55 -5.31 -10.96
CA ASP A 503 -8.77 -4.97 -12.37
C ASP A 503 -8.12 -3.65 -12.81
N ALA A 504 -7.31 -3.02 -11.96
CA ALA A 504 -6.66 -1.75 -12.24
C ALA A 504 -5.14 -1.85 -12.35
N VAL A 505 -4.48 -2.76 -11.62
CA VAL A 505 -3.02 -2.85 -11.61
C VAL A 505 -2.56 -4.27 -11.26
N VAL A 506 -1.54 -4.76 -11.96
CA VAL A 506 -0.93 -6.07 -11.64
C VAL A 506 -0.02 -5.92 -10.41
N THR A 507 -0.09 -6.84 -9.46
CA THR A 507 0.81 -6.83 -8.28
C THR A 507 1.69 -8.07 -8.21
N THR A 508 2.90 -7.91 -7.67
CA THR A 508 3.89 -8.99 -7.51
C THR A 508 4.51 -8.99 -6.11
N TRP A 509 5.32 -10.00 -5.81
CA TRP A 509 6.20 -10.04 -4.62
C TRP A 509 7.38 -9.08 -4.78
N TYR A 510 8.02 -8.71 -3.67
CA TYR A 510 9.19 -7.83 -3.71
C TYR A 510 10.40 -8.64 -4.14
N TRP A 511 11.30 -8.12 -4.99
CA TRP A 511 12.50 -8.87 -5.41
C TRP A 511 13.30 -9.54 -4.26
N GLY A 512 13.51 -8.81 -3.16
CA GLY A 512 14.16 -9.28 -1.93
C GLY A 512 13.38 -10.32 -1.14
N ASP A 513 12.09 -10.45 -1.41
CA ASP A 513 11.16 -11.44 -0.88
C ASP A 513 10.44 -12.20 -2.03
N SER A 514 11.19 -12.47 -3.11
CA SER A 514 10.68 -13.14 -4.31
C SER A 514 10.02 -14.49 -4.01
N SER A 515 9.18 -14.96 -4.92
CA SER A 515 8.45 -16.24 -4.75
C SER A 515 9.40 -17.41 -4.52
N ASN A 516 10.59 -17.36 -5.16
CA ASN A 516 11.61 -18.39 -5.08
C ASN A 516 12.70 -18.16 -4.03
N ARG A 517 12.59 -17.11 -3.21
CA ARG A 517 13.57 -16.74 -2.18
C ARG A 517 13.75 -17.81 -1.11
N LEU A 518 12.62 -18.37 -0.65
CA LEU A 518 12.53 -19.43 0.35
C LEU A 518 11.83 -20.64 -0.28
N PRO A 519 12.60 -21.62 -0.82
CA PRO A 519 12.04 -22.74 -1.58
C PRO A 519 10.97 -23.54 -0.82
N GLU A 520 11.09 -23.63 0.49
CA GLU A 520 10.15 -24.29 1.40
C GLU A 520 8.80 -23.55 1.52
N LEU A 521 8.79 -22.23 1.35
CA LEU A 521 7.57 -21.41 1.38
C LEU A 521 7.00 -21.08 0.01
N TRP A 522 7.74 -21.40 -1.06
CA TRP A 522 7.30 -21.14 -2.43
C TRP A 522 5.92 -21.76 -2.75
N PRO A 523 5.57 -23.01 -2.37
CA PRO A 523 4.23 -23.53 -2.62
C PRO A 523 3.14 -22.66 -1.99
N LYS A 524 3.38 -22.17 -0.78
CA LYS A 524 2.45 -21.28 -0.06
C LYS A 524 2.32 -19.92 -0.75
N LYS A 525 3.42 -19.35 -1.24
CA LYS A 525 3.39 -18.11 -2.03
C LYS A 525 2.62 -18.27 -3.34
N ASP A 526 2.78 -19.40 -4.03
CA ASP A 526 1.99 -19.73 -5.23
C ASP A 526 0.49 -19.78 -4.89
N LEU A 527 0.11 -20.36 -3.75
CA LEU A 527 -1.29 -20.40 -3.28
C LEU A 527 -1.83 -18.99 -2.94
N PHE A 528 -1.04 -18.11 -2.33
CA PHE A 528 -1.42 -16.71 -2.15
C PHE A 528 -1.61 -16.00 -3.49
N ASN A 529 -0.72 -16.21 -4.46
CA ASN A 529 -0.89 -15.65 -5.80
C ASN A 529 -2.17 -16.16 -6.46
N ILE A 530 -2.46 -17.46 -6.34
CA ILE A 530 -3.70 -18.06 -6.85
C ILE A 530 -4.93 -17.45 -6.17
N LEU A 531 -4.96 -17.40 -4.84
CA LEU A 531 -6.09 -16.86 -4.10
C LEU A 531 -6.37 -15.39 -4.47
N TYR A 532 -5.30 -14.60 -4.67
CA TYR A 532 -5.40 -13.15 -4.90
C TYR A 532 -5.45 -12.79 -6.39
N GLY A 533 -5.29 -13.76 -7.29
CA GLY A 533 -5.20 -13.53 -8.74
C GLY A 533 -3.93 -12.79 -9.19
N THR A 534 -2.89 -12.77 -8.36
CA THR A 534 -1.66 -12.00 -8.61
C THR A 534 -0.57 -12.86 -9.27
N VAL A 535 0.53 -12.24 -9.69
CA VAL A 535 1.62 -12.94 -10.41
C VAL A 535 2.87 -13.12 -9.52
N PRO A 536 3.65 -14.19 -9.75
CA PRO A 536 4.90 -14.39 -9.02
C PRO A 536 5.99 -13.43 -9.51
N LEU A 537 6.97 -13.17 -8.64
CA LEU A 537 8.24 -12.58 -9.02
C LEU A 537 9.35 -13.59 -8.75
N TRP A 538 10.26 -13.76 -9.72
CA TRP A 538 11.41 -14.64 -9.60
C TRP A 538 12.73 -13.91 -9.79
N VAL A 539 13.67 -14.16 -8.87
CA VAL A 539 15.08 -13.76 -9.04
C VAL A 539 15.88 -15.01 -9.38
N LEU A 540 16.46 -15.07 -10.58
CA LEU A 540 17.08 -16.26 -11.13
C LEU A 540 18.53 -16.02 -11.51
N ASP A 541 19.39 -16.94 -11.12
CA ASP A 541 20.74 -17.12 -11.67
C ASP A 541 20.81 -18.48 -12.39
N LYS A 542 21.96 -18.77 -13.02
CA LYS A 542 22.16 -20.02 -13.76
C LYS A 542 21.96 -21.27 -12.90
N ARG A 543 22.35 -21.23 -11.62
CA ARG A 543 22.26 -22.36 -10.69
C ARG A 543 20.80 -22.62 -10.29
N THR A 544 20.11 -21.57 -9.86
CA THR A 544 18.72 -21.59 -9.41
C THR A 544 17.77 -21.91 -10.55
N TYR A 545 18.00 -21.38 -11.75
CA TYR A 545 17.25 -21.76 -12.96
C TYR A 545 17.44 -23.25 -13.27
N LYS A 546 18.68 -23.74 -13.36
CA LYS A 546 18.97 -25.16 -13.64
C LYS A 546 18.30 -26.09 -12.61
N LYS A 547 18.35 -25.72 -11.33
CA LYS A 547 17.75 -26.50 -10.24
C LYS A 547 16.21 -26.51 -10.28
N ASN A 548 15.59 -25.38 -10.64
CA ASN A 548 14.16 -25.16 -10.46
C ASN A 548 13.36 -25.04 -11.76
N LYS A 549 13.95 -25.29 -12.94
CA LYS A 549 13.28 -25.14 -14.25
C LYS A 549 11.89 -25.77 -14.31
N SER A 550 11.76 -27.05 -13.96
CA SER A 550 10.46 -27.75 -13.98
C SER A 550 9.46 -27.14 -12.99
N ARG A 551 9.94 -26.60 -11.86
CA ARG A 551 9.08 -25.92 -10.90
C ARG A 551 8.59 -24.57 -11.45
N LEU A 552 9.47 -23.77 -12.05
CA LEU A 552 9.11 -22.50 -12.68
C LEU A 552 8.01 -22.69 -13.74
N ILE A 553 8.17 -23.70 -14.60
CA ILE A 553 7.17 -24.03 -15.62
C ILE A 553 5.83 -24.44 -14.98
N ARG A 554 5.85 -25.25 -13.91
CA ARG A 554 4.61 -25.60 -13.18
C ARG A 554 3.95 -24.37 -12.56
N SER A 555 4.70 -23.53 -11.84
CA SER A 555 4.17 -22.30 -11.23
C SER A 555 3.62 -21.35 -12.30
N PHE A 556 4.24 -21.28 -13.49
CA PHE A 556 3.68 -20.54 -14.61
C PHE A 556 2.30 -21.07 -15.01
N HIS A 557 2.15 -22.37 -15.23
CA HIS A 557 0.86 -22.93 -15.64
C HIS A 557 -0.22 -22.87 -14.57
N SER A 558 0.12 -23.00 -13.28
CA SER A 558 -0.86 -22.96 -12.19
C SER A 558 -1.21 -21.55 -11.73
N VAL A 559 -0.23 -20.63 -11.73
CA VAL A 559 -0.39 -19.27 -11.19
C VAL A 559 -0.60 -18.26 -12.32
N CYS A 560 0.34 -18.17 -13.26
CA CYS A 560 0.33 -17.12 -14.28
C CYS A 560 -0.85 -17.25 -15.24
N LYS A 561 -1.20 -18.47 -15.68
CA LYS A 561 -2.40 -18.70 -16.51
C LYS A 561 -3.70 -18.44 -15.78
N TRP A 562 -3.72 -18.67 -14.47
CA TRP A 562 -4.86 -18.30 -13.65
C TRP A 562 -4.98 -16.78 -13.52
N ALA A 563 -3.90 -16.08 -13.16
CA ALA A 563 -3.85 -14.62 -13.11
C ALA A 563 -4.20 -13.97 -14.47
N GLU A 564 -3.81 -14.60 -15.58
CA GLU A 564 -4.23 -14.17 -16.93
C GLU A 564 -5.76 -14.21 -17.10
N ARG A 565 -6.39 -15.28 -16.60
CA ARG A 565 -7.84 -15.51 -16.76
C ARG A 565 -8.68 -14.48 -16.01
N VAL A 566 -8.24 -14.07 -14.81
CA VAL A 566 -9.00 -13.14 -13.94
C VAL A 566 -8.44 -11.73 -13.89
N GLY A 567 -7.31 -11.45 -14.55
CA GLY A 567 -6.60 -10.17 -14.37
C GLY A 567 -7.33 -8.92 -14.87
N TYR A 568 -8.46 -9.06 -15.57
CA TYR A 568 -9.35 -7.94 -15.92
C TYR A 568 -10.65 -7.90 -15.10
N ASP A 569 -10.84 -8.87 -14.22
CA ASP A 569 -12.05 -8.99 -13.44
C ASP A 569 -11.94 -8.18 -12.16
N GLU A 570 -13.05 -7.59 -11.71
CA GLU A 570 -13.10 -7.13 -10.34
C GLU A 570 -13.05 -8.35 -9.39
N MET A 571 -12.18 -8.33 -8.38
CA MET A 571 -12.27 -9.26 -7.25
C MET A 571 -13.41 -8.82 -6.34
N ILE A 572 -14.59 -9.43 -6.47
CA ILE A 572 -15.83 -8.95 -5.84
C ILE A 572 -16.04 -9.44 -4.40
N ASN A 573 -15.42 -10.56 -4.01
CA ASN A 573 -15.53 -11.08 -2.64
C ASN A 573 -14.28 -11.85 -2.21
N HIS A 574 -14.03 -11.87 -0.90
CA HIS A 574 -13.09 -12.76 -0.22
C HIS A 574 -13.70 -13.22 1.10
N GLU A 575 -13.54 -14.50 1.47
CA GLU A 575 -14.09 -15.03 2.72
C GLU A 575 -13.27 -16.21 3.26
N PHE A 576 -13.36 -16.40 4.58
CA PHE A 576 -12.83 -17.58 5.26
C PHE A 576 -13.91 -18.66 5.30
N LEU A 577 -13.56 -19.89 4.93
CA LEU A 577 -14.46 -21.05 4.99
C LEU A 577 -14.24 -21.89 6.26
N THR A 578 -13.22 -21.56 7.05
CA THR A 578 -12.90 -22.20 8.34
C THR A 578 -12.53 -21.14 9.38
N ASP A 579 -12.83 -21.42 10.65
CA ASP A 579 -12.60 -20.50 11.78
C ASP A 579 -11.11 -20.21 12.02
N ASP A 580 -10.23 -21.15 11.67
CA ASP A 580 -8.77 -20.98 11.71
C ASP A 580 -8.21 -20.22 10.50
N HIS A 581 -9.08 -19.73 9.61
CA HIS A 581 -8.77 -19.00 8.38
C HIS A 581 -7.91 -19.79 7.38
N SER A 582 -7.71 -21.09 7.58
CA SER A 582 -6.82 -21.91 6.73
C SER A 582 -7.42 -22.22 5.36
N VAL A 583 -8.74 -22.17 5.21
CA VAL A 583 -9.43 -22.33 3.93
C VAL A 583 -10.09 -21.02 3.55
N GLN A 584 -9.75 -20.50 2.37
CA GLN A 584 -10.17 -19.18 1.91
C GLN A 584 -10.75 -19.26 0.51
N ARG A 585 -11.69 -18.37 0.20
CA ARG A 585 -12.33 -18.28 -1.11
C ARG A 585 -12.32 -16.86 -1.63
N THR A 586 -12.01 -16.72 -2.91
CA THR A 586 -12.10 -15.45 -3.66
C THR A 586 -13.05 -15.61 -4.84
N SER A 587 -13.89 -14.61 -5.06
CA SER A 587 -14.80 -14.54 -6.21
C SER A 587 -14.49 -13.35 -7.12
N PHE A 588 -14.63 -13.56 -8.43
CA PHE A 588 -14.35 -12.57 -9.47
C PHE A 588 -15.62 -12.24 -10.29
N SER A 589 -15.63 -11.06 -10.91
CA SER A 589 -16.78 -10.55 -11.67
C SER A 589 -17.18 -11.41 -12.87
N SER A 590 -16.29 -12.27 -13.38
CA SER A 590 -16.55 -13.24 -14.45
C SER A 590 -17.31 -14.49 -14.01
N ASN A 591 -17.89 -14.49 -12.80
CA ASN A 591 -18.54 -15.64 -12.16
C ASN A 591 -17.62 -16.83 -11.88
N ILE A 592 -16.31 -16.60 -11.80
CA ILE A 592 -15.35 -17.62 -11.39
C ILE A 592 -14.97 -17.39 -9.93
N GLU A 593 -14.78 -18.47 -9.18
CA GLU A 593 -14.19 -18.45 -7.85
C GLU A 593 -13.00 -19.41 -7.74
N VAL A 594 -12.12 -19.12 -6.79
CA VAL A 594 -11.05 -20.00 -6.38
C VAL A 594 -11.12 -20.21 -4.87
N ILE A 595 -10.94 -21.46 -4.46
CA ILE A 595 -10.87 -21.86 -3.06
C ILE A 595 -9.48 -22.43 -2.83
N VAL A 596 -8.80 -21.96 -1.79
CA VAL A 596 -7.44 -22.37 -1.42
C VAL A 596 -7.48 -22.97 -0.02
N ASN A 597 -6.82 -24.10 0.16
CA ASN A 597 -6.61 -24.76 1.44
C ASN A 597 -5.14 -24.64 1.84
N PHE A 598 -4.83 -23.73 2.76
CA PHE A 598 -3.51 -23.61 3.39
C PHE A 598 -3.30 -24.60 4.54
N GLY A 599 -4.38 -25.23 5.02
CA GLY A 599 -4.38 -26.14 6.15
C GLY A 599 -3.65 -27.46 5.88
N SER A 600 -3.49 -28.23 6.96
CA SER A 600 -2.81 -29.54 6.95
C SER A 600 -3.75 -30.72 6.70
N GLN A 601 -5.06 -30.49 6.63
CA GLN A 601 -6.10 -31.50 6.44
C GLN A 601 -6.86 -31.28 5.13
N GLU A 602 -7.43 -32.34 4.57
CA GLU A 602 -8.32 -32.24 3.40
C GLU A 602 -9.58 -31.45 3.78
N PHE A 603 -9.99 -30.51 2.92
CA PHE A 603 -11.24 -29.77 3.07
C PHE A 603 -12.28 -30.30 2.09
N ILE A 604 -13.50 -30.56 2.59
CA ILE A 604 -14.61 -31.10 1.80
C ILE A 604 -15.69 -30.04 1.67
N LEU A 605 -15.99 -29.64 0.43
CA LEU A 605 -17.06 -28.70 0.13
C LEU A 605 -18.44 -29.35 0.31
N PRO A 606 -19.51 -28.54 0.49
CA PRO A 606 -20.88 -29.06 0.60
C PRO A 606 -21.33 -29.92 -0.59
N ASP A 607 -20.74 -29.74 -1.78
CA ASP A 607 -21.01 -30.54 -2.97
C ASP A 607 -20.11 -31.78 -3.12
N GLY A 608 -19.37 -32.14 -2.06
CA GLY A 608 -18.52 -33.34 -1.99
C GLY A 608 -17.15 -33.21 -2.65
N LYS A 609 -16.84 -32.08 -3.30
CA LYS A 609 -15.51 -31.85 -3.87
C LYS A 609 -14.48 -31.68 -2.76
N LYS A 610 -13.33 -32.33 -2.94
CA LYS A 610 -12.21 -32.35 -1.99
C LYS A 610 -11.11 -31.40 -2.44
N ILE A 611 -10.55 -30.65 -1.50
CA ILE A 611 -9.38 -29.80 -1.69
C ILE A 611 -8.28 -30.32 -0.76
N PRO A 612 -7.19 -30.90 -1.30
CA PRO A 612 -6.13 -31.46 -0.47
C PRO A 612 -5.40 -30.36 0.32
N PRO A 613 -4.64 -30.72 1.38
CA PRO A 613 -3.72 -29.81 2.04
C PRO A 613 -2.80 -29.10 1.04
N LEU A 614 -2.59 -27.80 1.20
CA LEU A 614 -1.82 -26.97 0.26
C LEU A 614 -2.32 -27.07 -1.19
N GLY A 615 -3.63 -27.24 -1.35
CA GLY A 615 -4.32 -27.37 -2.64
C GLY A 615 -5.25 -26.20 -2.94
N PHE A 616 -5.80 -26.20 -4.15
CA PHE A 616 -6.81 -25.22 -4.56
C PHE A 616 -7.82 -25.84 -5.54
N LEU A 617 -8.97 -25.19 -5.67
CA LEU A 617 -10.02 -25.54 -6.62
C LEU A 617 -10.54 -24.26 -7.28
N ILE A 618 -10.42 -24.19 -8.61
CA ILE A 618 -11.05 -23.15 -9.43
C ILE A 618 -12.36 -23.71 -9.99
N ARG A 619 -13.45 -22.94 -9.92
CA ARG A 619 -14.74 -23.32 -10.50
C ARG A 619 -15.58 -22.11 -10.87
N GLU A 620 -16.58 -22.33 -11.71
CA GLU A 620 -17.67 -21.36 -11.89
C GLU A 620 -18.55 -21.35 -10.64
N ARG A 621 -19.02 -20.16 -10.27
CA ARG A 621 -19.98 -19.96 -9.19
C ARG A 621 -21.35 -20.46 -9.63
N LYS A 622 -22.00 -21.20 -8.74
CA LYS A 622 -23.35 -21.74 -8.98
C LYS A 622 -24.41 -20.67 -8.81
#